data_AF-A0A497QF13-F1
#
_entry.id   AF-A0A497QF13-F1
#
_cell.length_a   1.000
_cell.length_b   1.000
_cell.length_c   1.000
_cell.angle_alpha   90.00
_cell.angle_beta   90.00
_cell.angle_gamma   90.00
#
_symmetry.space_group_name_H-M   'P 1'
#
loop_
_entity.id
_entity.type
_entity.pdbx_description
1 polymer ?
#
loop_
_entity_poly.entity_id
_entity_poly.type
_entity_poly.pdbx_seq_one_letter_code
_entity_poly.pdbx_strand_id
1 'polypeptide(L)'
;MAEFKFPQWKPFTFTDSAPQIFYPSFTHHFFPHPDFPISSNAIKEVFWEILALKSLKRFNPTDYEAFYQELLKFEITIDNQSAFVTPEIYQNYLKKRKRDISLKETNLFTTNYILSIFYFLGKLPEYLATLNGNRKKYIENYLMNISFHLKTNSRHPDSEILYTITVLNLLLGNTLRAIQNQIMSSFKSSTIRHMKNISGIFHLLLFRLFNLQEPLKESDFLFLHQFQKPTGGFNLKNSALANPTDSFWITFTLEAYNWYLPYRPGPIYSYILKFLRKEYRHIQNDPTYLNDPINLIPICQMIVLYSIIFNSLMKDVEKLLFSNISKRGKLNIEILSHEGGFSGAEQEIISLLNRKFQFKLEILDNDLVFRRFLNQLNPFQEKIAIQIREEIRNSLQFDIKNFVRSYNRNKSRSNRIKPDFIIKLVKQMQEEYFFTGHLQVRRRFLFNQTYFYNRENFIEKIIVCDRQLNWQEIQREKRRLDEILLDIFNMINEIRSAKKRILADIESMIIVGMEPKKIEEHKRFLIKNTLIQATFFQKAIESFSNELIYLNPQYFLQDKIQEWNELYQNLQSDFINIRKILNIKLKALKDEIEQRKLLSI
;
A
#
# COMPACT_ATOMS: atom_id res chain seq x y z
N MET A 1 16.19 -16.40 -23.93
CA MET A 1 15.30 -16.37 -22.74
C MET A 1 15.85 -15.32 -21.80
N ALA A 2 15.13 -14.22 -21.58
CA ALA A 2 15.55 -13.24 -20.58
C ALA A 2 15.44 -13.90 -19.20
N GLU A 3 16.52 -13.90 -18.43
CA GLU A 3 16.49 -14.26 -17.01
C GLU A 3 15.45 -13.38 -16.33
N PHE A 4 14.32 -13.98 -15.93
CA PHE A 4 13.34 -13.30 -15.10
C PHE A 4 14.00 -13.00 -13.75
N LYS A 5 14.53 -11.78 -13.61
CA LYS A 5 15.06 -11.29 -12.35
C LYS A 5 13.92 -11.24 -11.35
N PHE A 6 13.97 -12.11 -10.34
CA PHE A 6 13.08 -12.04 -9.20
C PHE A 6 13.14 -10.63 -8.59
N PRO A 7 12.01 -9.94 -8.41
CA PRO A 7 12.03 -8.64 -7.75
C PRO A 7 12.47 -8.83 -6.30
N GLN A 8 13.48 -8.06 -5.86
CA GLN A 8 13.94 -8.07 -4.48
C GLN A 8 12.76 -7.76 -3.55
N TRP A 9 12.46 -8.69 -2.64
CA TRP A 9 11.43 -8.50 -1.62
C TRP A 9 12.09 -8.14 -0.30
N LYS A 10 11.60 -7.08 0.34
CA LYS A 10 12.05 -6.64 1.66
C LYS A 10 10.88 -6.80 2.63
N PRO A 11 10.97 -7.66 3.65
CA PRO A 11 9.84 -8.03 4.52
C PRO A 11 9.31 -6.87 5.36
N PHE A 12 10.07 -5.79 5.51
CA PHE A 12 9.71 -4.61 6.31
C PHE A 12 10.05 -3.26 5.67
N THR A 13 10.25 -3.21 4.35
CA THR A 13 10.02 -1.92 3.69
C THR A 13 8.52 -1.79 3.52
N PHE A 14 7.83 -1.40 4.60
CA PHE A 14 6.70 -0.49 4.44
C PHE A 14 7.30 0.66 3.67
N THR A 15 7.08 0.66 2.36
CA THR A 15 7.73 1.60 1.48
C THR A 15 7.38 2.99 2.00
N ASP A 16 8.35 3.70 2.57
CA ASP A 16 8.22 5.14 2.87
C ASP A 16 7.79 5.92 1.59
N SER A 17 7.94 5.28 0.43
CA SER A 17 7.53 5.73 -0.90
C SER A 17 6.13 5.30 -1.35
N ALA A 18 5.25 4.76 -0.48
CA ALA A 18 3.90 4.44 -0.93
C ALA A 18 3.19 5.74 -1.38
N PRO A 19 2.59 5.77 -2.61
CA PRO A 19 1.76 6.90 -3.04
C PRO A 19 0.68 7.16 -1.99
N GLN A 20 0.24 8.41 -1.83
CA GLN A 20 -0.73 8.83 -0.81
C GLN A 20 -1.86 7.79 -0.60
N ILE A 21 -1.73 6.93 0.42
CA ILE A 21 -2.73 5.89 0.70
C ILE A 21 -3.95 6.60 1.29
N PHE A 22 -5.11 6.41 0.69
CA PHE A 22 -6.34 7.04 1.18
C PHE A 22 -7.01 6.16 2.22
N TYR A 23 -6.80 6.49 3.49
CA TYR A 23 -7.56 5.87 4.55
C TYR A 23 -8.93 6.53 4.72
N PRO A 24 -10.00 5.77 5.04
CA PRO A 24 -11.28 6.34 5.42
C PRO A 24 -11.12 7.38 6.54
N SER A 25 -11.87 8.48 6.51
CA SER A 25 -11.71 9.62 7.43
C SER A 25 -11.81 9.24 8.92
N PHE A 26 -12.61 8.22 9.23
CA PHE A 26 -12.78 7.74 10.60
C PHE A 26 -11.51 7.10 11.18
N THR A 27 -10.55 6.69 10.34
CA THR A 27 -9.29 6.07 10.80
C THR A 27 -8.46 6.98 11.70
N HIS A 28 -8.72 8.29 11.64
CA HIS A 28 -8.06 9.29 12.47
C HIS A 28 -8.38 9.17 13.96
N HIS A 29 -9.42 8.41 14.33
CA HIS A 29 -9.86 8.23 15.71
C HIS A 29 -9.27 6.99 16.38
N PHE A 30 -8.50 6.16 15.67
CA PHE A 30 -7.94 4.92 16.21
C PHE A 30 -6.68 5.12 17.09
N PHE A 31 -6.05 6.29 17.07
CA PHE A 31 -4.78 6.53 17.78
C PHE A 31 -4.75 7.92 18.45
N PRO A 32 -5.50 8.13 19.55
CA PRO A 32 -5.27 9.27 20.45
C PRO A 32 -3.92 9.09 21.19
N HIS A 33 -3.27 10.20 21.57
CA HIS A 33 -1.89 10.24 22.09
C HIS A 33 -1.53 9.17 23.14
N PRO A 34 -0.25 8.72 23.17
CA PRO A 34 0.18 7.62 24.04
C PRO A 34 0.49 8.05 25.48
N ASP A 35 -0.31 7.59 26.44
CA ASP A 35 0.09 7.41 27.85
C ASP A 35 0.15 5.90 28.13
N PHE A 36 1.35 5.32 28.26
CA PHE A 36 1.50 3.84 28.34
C PHE A 36 2.06 3.32 29.67
N PRO A 37 1.30 2.47 30.39
CA PRO A 37 1.86 1.52 31.36
C PRO A 37 2.41 0.27 30.64
N ILE A 38 3.58 -0.23 31.06
CA ILE A 38 4.33 -1.27 30.32
C ILE A 38 3.98 -2.69 30.78
N SER A 39 3.45 -3.51 29.85
CA SER A 39 3.29 -4.98 29.95
C SER A 39 3.88 -5.68 28.70
N SER A 40 4.04 -7.01 28.70
CA SER A 40 4.51 -7.75 27.50
C SER A 40 3.60 -7.59 26.29
N ASN A 41 2.30 -7.54 26.54
CA ASN A 41 1.32 -7.24 25.53
C ASN A 41 1.53 -5.79 25.03
N ALA A 42 1.85 -4.84 25.92
CA ALA A 42 2.14 -3.45 25.53
C ALA A 42 3.31 -3.33 24.53
N ILE A 43 4.38 -4.13 24.66
CA ILE A 43 5.49 -4.08 23.68
C ILE A 43 5.02 -4.53 22.28
N LYS A 44 4.23 -5.60 22.22
CA LYS A 44 3.66 -6.10 20.96
C LYS A 44 2.64 -5.10 20.39
N GLU A 45 1.81 -4.50 21.24
CA GLU A 45 0.84 -3.45 20.88
C GLU A 45 1.56 -2.26 20.26
N VAL A 46 2.55 -1.68 20.95
CA VAL A 46 3.32 -0.53 20.49
C VAL A 46 4.03 -0.84 19.17
N PHE A 47 4.57 -2.06 19.00
CA PHE A 47 5.13 -2.47 17.70
C PHE A 47 4.09 -2.37 16.57
N TRP A 48 2.89 -2.92 16.76
CA TRP A 48 1.83 -2.88 15.74
C TRP A 48 1.27 -1.47 15.54
N GLU A 49 1.17 -0.69 16.60
CA GLU A 49 0.75 0.71 16.56
C GLU A 49 1.74 1.56 15.76
N ILE A 50 3.05 1.45 16.03
CA ILE A 50 4.09 2.15 15.26
C ILE A 50 3.98 1.78 13.78
N LEU A 51 3.76 0.50 13.46
CA LEU A 51 3.56 0.07 12.08
C LEU A 51 2.31 0.70 11.44
N ALA A 52 1.20 0.75 12.17
CA ALA A 52 -0.03 1.38 11.71
C ALA A 52 0.15 2.89 11.50
N LEU A 53 0.81 3.58 12.43
CA LEU A 53 1.12 5.01 12.33
C LEU A 53 2.06 5.32 11.18
N LYS A 54 3.08 4.48 10.94
CA LYS A 54 3.96 4.60 9.76
C LYS A 54 3.15 4.42 8.47
N SER A 55 2.27 3.42 8.43
CA SER A 55 1.37 3.18 7.29
C SER A 55 0.42 4.35 7.02
N LEU A 56 -0.01 5.04 8.09
CA LEU A 56 -0.84 6.26 8.03
C LEU A 56 -0.04 7.55 7.76
N LYS A 57 1.29 7.49 7.62
CA LYS A 57 2.19 8.66 7.55
C LYS A 57 2.02 9.63 8.74
N ARG A 58 1.78 9.10 9.94
CA ARG A 58 1.57 9.86 11.19
C ARG A 58 2.58 9.56 12.28
N PHE A 59 3.50 8.66 12.02
CA PHE A 59 4.50 8.26 12.98
C PHE A 59 5.52 9.38 13.21
N ASN A 60 5.66 9.79 14.47
CA ASN A 60 6.71 10.68 14.93
C ASN A 60 7.61 9.95 15.94
N PRO A 61 8.90 9.72 15.64
CA PRO A 61 9.80 9.03 16.55
C PRO A 61 9.94 9.67 17.94
N THR A 62 9.80 11.00 18.04
CA THR A 62 10.01 11.72 19.32
C THR A 62 8.99 11.33 20.38
N ASP A 63 7.79 10.93 19.96
CA ASP A 63 6.68 10.59 20.86
C ASP A 63 6.97 9.29 21.65
N TYR A 64 7.96 8.51 21.20
CA TYR A 64 8.34 7.22 21.77
C TYR A 64 9.73 7.22 22.44
N GLU A 65 10.39 8.38 22.61
CA GLU A 65 11.75 8.44 23.20
C GLU A 65 11.77 7.96 24.66
N ALA A 66 10.78 8.34 25.48
CA ALA A 66 10.68 7.83 26.85
C ALA A 66 10.48 6.30 26.87
N PHE A 67 9.67 5.78 25.96
CA PHE A 67 9.44 4.34 25.82
C PHE A 67 10.71 3.60 25.39
N TYR A 68 11.51 4.18 24.50
CA TYR A 68 12.81 3.64 24.11
C TYR A 68 13.74 3.43 25.33
N GLN A 69 13.83 4.43 26.21
CA GLN A 69 14.65 4.33 27.44
C GLN A 69 14.14 3.26 28.40
N GLU A 70 12.82 3.07 28.48
CA GLU A 70 12.23 1.98 29.28
C GLU A 70 12.54 0.60 28.71
N LEU A 71 12.49 0.43 27.38
CA LEU A 71 12.78 -0.86 26.72
C LEU A 71 14.20 -1.37 26.99
N LEU A 72 15.18 -0.47 27.13
CA LEU A 72 16.57 -0.82 27.44
C LEU A 72 16.70 -1.57 28.77
N LYS A 73 15.79 -1.33 29.73
CA LYS A 73 15.80 -1.99 31.04
C LYS A 73 15.51 -3.49 30.96
N PHE A 74 14.85 -3.94 29.89
CA PHE A 74 14.49 -5.35 29.67
C PHE A 74 15.62 -6.17 29.04
N GLU A 75 16.75 -5.55 28.71
CA GLU A 75 17.90 -6.25 28.16
C GLU A 75 18.60 -7.10 29.24
N ILE A 76 18.98 -8.32 28.85
CA ILE A 76 19.87 -9.19 29.61
C ILE A 76 21.10 -9.47 28.78
N THR A 77 22.27 -9.28 29.37
CA THR A 77 23.54 -9.65 28.76
C THR A 77 24.33 -10.57 29.69
N ILE A 78 24.55 -11.81 29.26
CA ILE A 78 25.28 -12.85 30.01
C ILE A 78 26.10 -13.66 29.00
N ASP A 79 27.32 -14.08 29.34
CA ASP A 79 28.16 -14.98 28.52
C ASP A 79 28.25 -14.59 27.03
N ASN A 80 28.51 -13.30 26.76
CA ASN A 80 28.58 -12.74 25.40
C ASN A 80 27.30 -12.96 24.57
N GLN A 81 26.14 -13.02 25.21
CA GLN A 81 24.82 -13.09 24.59
C GLN A 81 23.95 -11.97 25.12
N SER A 82 23.19 -11.33 24.24
CA SER A 82 22.25 -10.25 24.58
C SER A 82 20.88 -10.53 24.00
N ALA A 83 19.85 -10.45 24.83
CA ALA A 83 18.44 -10.60 24.43
C ALA A 83 17.52 -9.93 25.45
N PHE A 84 16.22 -9.86 25.14
CA PHE A 84 15.25 -9.16 25.97
C PHE A 84 14.30 -10.13 26.68
N VAL A 85 13.96 -9.79 27.93
CA VAL A 85 12.88 -10.45 28.69
C VAL A 85 11.57 -9.71 28.57
N THR A 86 10.48 -10.38 28.93
CA THR A 86 9.19 -9.70 29.04
C THR A 86 9.14 -8.78 30.26
N PRO A 87 8.31 -7.71 30.23
CA PRO A 87 8.10 -6.85 31.39
C PRO A 87 7.64 -7.59 32.65
N GLU A 88 6.81 -8.64 32.55
CA GLU A 88 6.39 -9.42 33.71
C GLU A 88 7.56 -10.17 34.34
N ILE A 89 8.46 -10.72 33.52
CA ILE A 89 9.67 -11.39 33.99
C ILE A 89 10.58 -10.39 34.69
N TYR A 90 10.77 -9.21 34.10
CA TYR A 90 11.56 -8.13 34.69
C TYR A 90 10.99 -7.62 36.02
N GLN A 91 9.67 -7.40 36.09
CA GLN A 91 9.00 -6.98 37.32
C GLN A 91 9.07 -8.06 38.41
N ASN A 92 8.94 -9.33 38.04
CA ASN A 92 9.12 -10.44 38.97
C ASN A 92 10.54 -10.52 39.51
N TYR A 93 11.55 -10.20 38.70
CA TYR A 93 12.93 -10.08 39.14
C TYR A 93 13.10 -8.97 40.19
N LEU A 94 12.60 -7.75 39.89
CA LEU A 94 12.64 -6.62 40.82
C LEU A 94 11.95 -6.94 42.15
N LYS A 95 10.78 -7.60 42.11
CA LYS A 95 10.02 -7.96 43.32
C LYS A 95 10.67 -9.07 44.14
N LYS A 96 11.24 -10.10 43.50
CA LYS A 96 11.77 -11.29 44.20
C LYS A 96 13.21 -11.13 44.69
N ARG A 97 13.91 -10.04 44.38
CA ARG A 97 15.36 -9.88 44.62
C ARG A 97 16.15 -11.14 44.24
N LYS A 98 15.71 -11.85 43.18
CA LYS A 98 16.42 -13.04 42.69
C LYS A 98 17.84 -12.60 42.31
N ARG A 99 18.85 -13.39 42.67
CA ARG A 99 20.25 -12.99 42.47
C ARG A 99 20.63 -12.88 41.00
N ASP A 100 20.04 -13.67 40.09
CA ASP A 100 20.36 -13.60 38.66
C ASP A 100 19.12 -13.91 37.79
N ILE A 101 18.82 -13.07 36.79
CA ILE A 101 17.95 -13.47 35.67
C ILE A 101 18.81 -14.26 34.69
N SER A 102 18.29 -15.37 34.17
CA SER A 102 19.04 -16.21 33.21
C SER A 102 18.68 -15.92 31.76
N LEU A 103 19.59 -16.21 30.83
CA LEU A 103 19.30 -16.19 29.39
C LEU A 103 18.11 -17.08 28.99
N LYS A 104 17.78 -18.12 29.78
CA LYS A 104 16.63 -19.00 29.53
C LYS A 104 15.28 -18.29 29.71
N GLU A 105 15.26 -17.18 30.43
CA GLU A 105 14.05 -16.38 30.67
C GLU A 105 13.81 -15.34 29.56
N THR A 106 14.75 -15.19 28.61
CA THR A 106 14.61 -14.29 27.46
C THR A 106 13.60 -14.81 26.44
N ASN A 107 13.00 -13.89 25.68
CA ASN A 107 11.94 -14.21 24.73
C ASN A 107 12.30 -13.71 23.32
N LEU A 108 12.32 -14.64 22.35
CA LEU A 108 12.67 -14.35 20.96
C LEU A 108 11.74 -13.29 20.33
N PHE A 109 10.43 -13.41 20.56
CA PHE A 109 9.45 -12.48 19.99
C PHE A 109 9.56 -11.09 20.62
N THR A 110 9.80 -11.01 21.93
CA THR A 110 10.04 -9.74 22.64
C THR A 110 11.30 -9.07 22.11
N THR A 111 12.38 -9.85 21.92
CA THR A 111 13.61 -9.38 21.28
C THR A 111 13.34 -8.86 19.86
N ASN A 112 12.52 -9.58 19.07
CA ASN A 112 12.11 -9.13 17.74
C ASN A 112 11.32 -7.82 17.76
N TYR A 113 10.32 -7.68 18.64
CA TYR A 113 9.53 -6.46 18.74
C TYR A 113 10.39 -5.27 19.17
N ILE A 114 11.22 -5.42 20.20
CA ILE A 114 12.08 -4.33 20.70
C ILE A 114 13.10 -3.88 19.65
N LEU A 115 13.82 -4.80 19.01
CA LEU A 115 14.78 -4.42 17.97
C LEU A 115 14.10 -3.81 16.73
N SER A 116 12.89 -4.25 16.40
CA SER A 116 12.09 -3.63 15.34
C SER A 116 11.64 -2.23 15.71
N ILE A 117 11.23 -2.00 16.96
CA ILE A 117 10.90 -0.66 17.49
C ILE A 117 12.14 0.24 17.40
N PHE A 118 13.31 -0.23 17.84
CA PHE A 118 14.56 0.52 17.74
C PHE A 118 14.90 0.87 16.29
N TYR A 119 14.63 -0.05 15.36
CA TYR A 119 14.80 0.19 13.93
C TYR A 119 13.86 1.30 13.44
N PHE A 120 12.57 1.24 13.77
CA PHE A 120 11.60 2.25 13.36
C PHE A 120 11.85 3.62 13.97
N LEU A 121 12.40 3.68 15.18
CA LEU A 121 12.83 4.91 15.84
C LEU A 121 14.16 5.47 15.31
N GLY A 122 14.87 4.75 14.44
CA GLY A 122 16.20 5.14 13.95
C GLY A 122 17.32 5.01 15.00
N LYS A 123 17.05 4.34 16.13
CA LYS A 123 17.97 4.16 17.26
C LYS A 123 18.74 2.84 17.23
N LEU A 124 18.37 1.91 16.34
CA LEU A 124 19.02 0.60 16.25
C LEU A 124 20.54 0.70 16.02
N PRO A 125 21.08 1.53 15.09
CA PRO A 125 22.52 1.64 14.88
C PRO A 125 23.28 2.11 16.12
N GLU A 126 22.73 3.08 16.85
CA GLU A 126 23.29 3.61 18.11
C GLU A 126 23.32 2.51 19.18
N TYR A 127 22.19 1.82 19.36
CA TYR A 127 22.09 0.70 20.31
C TYR A 127 23.09 -0.43 19.98
N LEU A 128 23.22 -0.81 18.70
CA LEU A 128 24.16 -1.86 18.28
C LEU A 128 25.64 -1.47 18.46
N ALA A 129 25.95 -0.18 18.52
CA ALA A 129 27.30 0.33 18.79
C ALA A 129 27.69 0.30 20.28
N THR A 130 26.73 0.04 21.18
CA THR A 130 27.01 -0.10 22.63
C THR A 130 27.89 -1.32 22.95
N LEU A 131 28.38 -1.40 24.20
CA LEU A 131 29.39 -2.38 24.63
C LEU A 131 30.65 -2.42 23.75
N ASN A 132 31.20 -1.26 23.43
CA ASN A 132 32.38 -1.14 22.55
C ASN A 132 32.17 -1.83 21.19
N GLY A 133 30.96 -1.77 20.65
CA GLY A 133 30.59 -2.39 19.36
C GLY A 133 30.32 -3.91 19.42
N ASN A 134 30.41 -4.55 20.60
CA ASN A 134 30.17 -6.00 20.71
C ASN A 134 28.68 -6.39 20.79
N ARG A 135 27.79 -5.42 21.00
CA ARG A 135 26.35 -5.68 21.19
C ARG A 135 25.72 -6.46 20.04
N LYS A 136 26.03 -6.09 18.78
CA LYS A 136 25.61 -6.86 17.60
C LYS A 136 26.01 -8.34 17.72
N LYS A 137 27.29 -8.61 17.98
CA LYS A 137 27.84 -9.96 18.09
C LYS A 137 27.15 -10.76 19.21
N TYR A 138 26.78 -10.10 20.30
CA TYR A 138 26.12 -10.78 21.42
C TYR A 138 24.69 -11.20 21.06
N ILE A 139 23.96 -10.38 20.32
CA ILE A 139 22.63 -10.77 19.81
C ILE A 139 22.79 -11.89 18.76
N GLU A 140 23.80 -11.84 17.90
CA GLU A 140 24.10 -12.93 16.95
C GLU A 140 24.38 -14.26 17.67
N ASN A 141 25.18 -14.25 18.74
CA ASN A 141 25.45 -15.44 19.55
C ASN A 141 24.17 -16.01 20.16
N TYR A 142 23.27 -15.15 20.66
CA TYR A 142 21.95 -15.57 21.15
C TYR A 142 21.12 -16.27 20.05
N LEU A 143 21.05 -15.69 18.86
CA LEU A 143 20.32 -16.27 17.72
C LEU A 143 20.95 -17.59 17.23
N MET A 144 22.28 -17.69 17.25
CA MET A 144 23.00 -18.92 16.93
C MET A 144 22.65 -20.05 17.91
N ASN A 145 22.60 -19.76 19.21
CA ASN A 145 22.24 -20.74 20.23
C ASN A 145 20.80 -21.24 20.08
N ILE A 146 19.85 -20.34 19.79
CA ILE A 146 18.47 -20.73 19.48
C ILE A 146 18.44 -21.62 18.23
N SER A 147 19.15 -21.22 17.17
CA SER A 147 19.21 -21.98 15.92
C SER A 147 19.78 -23.39 16.13
N PHE A 148 20.83 -23.51 16.96
CA PHE A 148 21.43 -24.78 17.34
C PHE A 148 20.44 -25.65 18.11
N HIS A 149 19.78 -25.09 19.14
CA HIS A 149 18.74 -25.81 19.90
C HIS A 149 17.59 -26.32 19.02
N LEU A 150 17.14 -25.51 18.06
CA LEU A 150 16.12 -25.92 17.09
C LEU A 150 16.59 -27.11 16.26
N LYS A 151 17.84 -27.09 15.80
CA LYS A 151 18.43 -28.18 15.01
C LYS A 151 18.58 -29.48 15.79
N THR A 152 18.94 -29.41 17.07
CA THR A 152 19.16 -30.61 17.90
C THR A 152 17.87 -31.20 18.45
N ASN A 153 16.89 -30.36 18.79
CA ASN A 153 15.72 -30.79 19.58
C ASN A 153 14.43 -30.90 18.76
N SER A 154 14.40 -30.43 17.50
CA SER A 154 13.20 -30.49 16.67
C SER A 154 13.47 -31.15 15.32
N ARG A 155 12.70 -32.19 14.98
CA ARG A 155 12.72 -32.79 13.62
C ARG A 155 12.13 -31.83 12.57
N HIS A 156 11.28 -30.90 13.02
CA HIS A 156 10.65 -29.84 12.24
C HIS A 156 10.58 -28.57 13.10
N PRO A 157 11.55 -27.65 13.01
CA PRO A 157 11.48 -26.38 13.71
C PRO A 157 10.29 -25.56 13.22
N ASP A 158 9.68 -24.80 14.13
CA ASP A 158 8.55 -23.93 13.81
C ASP A 158 8.98 -22.88 12.77
N SER A 159 8.30 -22.85 11.63
CA SER A 159 8.61 -21.93 10.54
C SER A 159 8.45 -20.46 10.96
N GLU A 160 7.58 -20.16 11.94
CA GLU A 160 7.43 -18.82 12.51
C GLU A 160 8.70 -18.39 13.26
N ILE A 161 9.28 -19.32 14.02
CA ILE A 161 10.53 -19.08 14.76
C ILE A 161 11.69 -18.86 13.78
N LEU A 162 11.80 -19.70 12.74
CA LEU A 162 12.83 -19.54 11.71
C LEU A 162 12.68 -18.22 10.94
N TYR A 163 11.44 -17.83 10.60
CA TYR A 163 11.13 -16.53 10.01
C TYR A 163 11.59 -15.41 10.94
N THR A 164 11.23 -15.46 12.22
CA THR A 164 11.62 -14.45 13.22
C THR A 164 13.15 -14.33 13.38
N ILE A 165 13.89 -15.45 13.43
CA ILE A 165 15.36 -15.44 13.47
C ILE A 165 15.95 -14.80 12.20
N THR A 166 15.35 -15.09 11.03
CA THR A 166 15.77 -14.50 9.74
C THR A 166 15.58 -12.99 9.76
N VAL A 167 14.43 -12.51 10.23
CA VAL A 167 14.11 -11.09 10.38
C VAL A 167 15.09 -10.39 11.32
N LEU A 168 15.36 -10.99 12.48
CA LEU A 168 16.31 -10.45 13.45
C LEU A 168 17.72 -10.31 12.86
N ASN A 169 18.20 -11.32 12.14
CA ASN A 169 19.49 -11.22 11.46
C ASN A 169 19.53 -10.11 10.38
N LEU A 170 18.42 -9.90 9.66
CA LEU A 170 18.32 -8.79 8.71
C LEU A 170 18.39 -7.43 9.41
N LEU A 171 17.74 -7.27 10.56
CA LEU A 171 17.84 -6.05 11.38
C LEU A 171 19.27 -5.79 11.86
N LEU A 172 20.04 -6.84 12.18
CA LEU A 172 21.46 -6.75 12.53
C LEU A 172 22.38 -6.41 11.34
N GLY A 173 21.83 -6.28 10.13
CA GLY A 173 22.57 -5.96 8.91
C GLY A 173 23.31 -7.15 8.30
N ASN A 174 22.91 -8.39 8.62
CA ASN A 174 23.51 -9.58 8.04
C ASN A 174 23.01 -9.80 6.61
N THR A 175 23.89 -10.30 5.74
CA THR A 175 23.54 -10.56 4.35
C THR A 175 22.61 -11.77 4.24
N LEU A 176 21.64 -11.73 3.33
CA LEU A 176 20.71 -12.85 3.09
C LEU A 176 21.45 -14.19 2.88
N ARG A 177 22.59 -14.18 2.19
CA ARG A 177 23.41 -15.38 1.95
C ARG A 177 23.99 -15.96 3.24
N ALA A 178 24.47 -15.12 4.16
CA ALA A 178 24.99 -15.59 5.45
C ALA A 178 23.87 -16.21 6.30
N ILE A 179 22.71 -15.55 6.34
CA ILE A 179 21.53 -16.02 7.05
C ILE A 179 21.02 -17.33 6.47
N GLN A 180 20.95 -17.41 5.15
CA GLN A 180 20.55 -18.62 4.42
C GLN A 180 21.47 -19.79 4.81
N ASN A 181 22.79 -19.61 4.80
CA ASN A 181 23.73 -20.66 5.18
C ASN A 181 23.53 -21.14 6.64
N GLN A 182 23.18 -20.24 7.55
CA GLN A 182 22.92 -20.56 8.95
C GLN A 182 21.61 -21.37 9.13
N ILE A 183 20.55 -20.99 8.41
CA ILE A 183 19.19 -21.50 8.63
C ILE A 183 18.85 -22.67 7.70
N MET A 184 19.46 -22.78 6.53
CA MET A 184 19.09 -23.76 5.49
C MET A 184 19.17 -25.20 5.97
N SER A 185 20.14 -25.54 6.85
CA SER A 185 20.25 -26.90 7.39
C SER A 185 19.05 -27.32 8.24
N SER A 186 18.29 -26.35 8.77
CA SER A 186 17.07 -26.53 9.53
C SER A 186 15.81 -26.40 8.67
N PHE A 187 15.95 -25.99 7.41
CA PHE A 187 14.88 -25.72 6.45
C PHE A 187 14.79 -26.85 5.41
N LYS A 188 13.79 -27.72 5.51
CA LYS A 188 13.56 -28.79 4.52
C LYS A 188 12.55 -28.33 3.46
N SER A 189 12.93 -28.34 2.18
CA SER A 189 12.08 -27.89 1.07
C SER A 189 10.85 -28.78 0.81
N SER A 190 10.82 -30.00 1.32
CA SER A 190 9.73 -30.97 1.09
C SER A 190 8.47 -30.75 1.95
N THR A 191 8.47 -29.79 2.89
CA THR A 191 7.39 -29.65 3.89
C THR A 191 6.20 -28.77 3.50
N ILE A 192 6.28 -27.94 2.46
CA ILE A 192 5.17 -27.03 2.11
C ILE A 192 3.88 -27.81 1.81
N ARG A 193 3.99 -28.90 1.04
CA ARG A 193 2.83 -29.71 0.61
C ARG A 193 2.09 -30.39 1.76
N HIS A 194 2.70 -30.48 2.94
CA HIS A 194 2.12 -31.10 4.13
C HIS A 194 1.67 -30.08 5.19
N MET A 195 2.13 -28.83 5.11
CA MET A 195 1.86 -27.78 6.11
C MET A 195 0.74 -26.83 5.65
N LYS A 196 -0.50 -27.33 5.57
CA LYS A 196 -1.70 -26.51 5.28
C LYS A 196 -2.20 -25.75 6.52
N ASN A 197 -1.31 -25.06 7.20
CA ASN A 197 -1.59 -24.30 8.43
C ASN A 197 -0.71 -23.04 8.48
N ILE A 198 -0.70 -22.33 9.62
CA ILE A 198 0.09 -21.11 9.79
C ILE A 198 1.59 -21.30 9.54
N SER A 199 2.14 -22.49 9.83
CA SER A 199 3.56 -22.79 9.57
C SER A 199 3.87 -22.77 8.06
N GLY A 200 2.93 -23.22 7.21
CA GLY A 200 3.07 -23.15 5.76
C GLY A 200 3.20 -21.72 5.24
N ILE A 201 2.52 -20.76 5.88
CA ILE A 201 2.60 -19.33 5.54
C ILE A 201 4.03 -18.82 5.77
N PHE A 202 4.58 -19.00 6.97
CA PHE A 202 5.95 -18.56 7.28
C PHE A 202 7.00 -19.28 6.45
N HIS A 203 6.74 -20.54 6.08
CA HIS A 203 7.60 -21.28 5.17
C HIS A 203 7.63 -20.64 3.78
N LEU A 204 6.48 -20.25 3.22
CA LEU A 204 6.40 -19.50 1.96
C LEU A 204 7.13 -18.16 2.08
N LEU A 205 6.95 -17.42 3.17
CA LEU A 205 7.66 -16.14 3.37
C LEU A 205 9.18 -16.33 3.41
N LEU A 206 9.69 -17.39 4.04
CA LEU A 206 11.11 -17.75 4.02
C LEU A 206 11.62 -18.07 2.60
N PHE A 207 10.84 -18.83 1.81
CA PHE A 207 11.13 -19.08 0.41
C PHE A 207 11.26 -17.77 -0.39
N ARG A 208 10.33 -16.84 -0.14
CA ARG A 208 10.35 -15.52 -0.78
C ARG A 208 11.59 -14.72 -0.38
N LEU A 209 11.95 -14.71 0.90
CA LEU A 209 13.12 -13.98 1.41
C LEU A 209 14.44 -14.44 0.83
N PHE A 210 14.65 -15.76 0.81
CA PHE A 210 15.90 -16.34 0.29
C PHE A 210 15.91 -16.46 -1.23
N ASN A 211 14.82 -16.06 -1.90
CA ASN A 211 14.68 -16.11 -3.34
C ASN A 211 15.02 -17.50 -3.92
N LEU A 212 14.55 -18.56 -3.26
CA LEU A 212 14.86 -19.94 -3.63
C LEU A 212 14.14 -20.28 -4.95
N GLN A 213 14.90 -20.74 -5.95
CA GLN A 213 14.42 -20.85 -7.33
C GLN A 213 13.47 -22.04 -7.60
N GLU A 214 13.42 -23.07 -6.74
CA GLU A 214 12.51 -24.23 -6.86
C GLU A 214 12.17 -24.82 -5.48
N PRO A 215 10.97 -25.44 -5.22
CA PRO A 215 10.01 -26.04 -6.17
C PRO A 215 8.56 -25.56 -5.94
N LEU A 216 8.33 -24.26 -5.76
CA LEU A 216 6.98 -23.74 -5.51
C LEU A 216 6.09 -23.98 -6.74
N LYS A 217 4.99 -24.70 -6.54
CA LYS A 217 3.94 -24.92 -7.53
C LYS A 217 2.76 -24.00 -7.23
N GLU A 218 1.94 -23.73 -8.24
CA GLU A 218 0.68 -23.01 -8.06
C GLU A 218 -0.20 -23.63 -6.95
N SER A 219 -0.22 -24.97 -6.85
CA SER A 219 -0.92 -25.71 -5.78
C SER A 219 -0.48 -25.34 -4.36
N ASP A 220 0.76 -24.89 -4.21
CA ASP A 220 1.33 -24.47 -2.92
C ASP A 220 0.81 -23.09 -2.49
N PHE A 221 0.12 -22.35 -3.36
CA PHE A 221 -0.54 -21.08 -3.04
C PHE A 221 -2.06 -21.18 -3.07
N LEU A 222 -2.61 -22.02 -3.95
CA LEU A 222 -4.06 -22.21 -4.09
C LEU A 222 -4.72 -22.64 -2.77
N PHE A 223 -4.00 -23.34 -1.88
CA PHE A 223 -4.54 -23.70 -0.58
C PHE A 223 -4.88 -22.48 0.30
N LEU A 224 -4.17 -21.35 0.15
CA LEU A 224 -4.44 -20.12 0.91
C LEU A 224 -5.84 -19.58 0.61
N HIS A 225 -6.29 -19.68 -0.65
CA HIS A 225 -7.62 -19.25 -1.07
C HIS A 225 -8.74 -20.09 -0.47
N GLN A 226 -8.46 -21.33 -0.05
CA GLN A 226 -9.45 -22.21 0.58
C GLN A 226 -9.90 -21.69 1.96
N PHE A 227 -9.09 -20.84 2.60
CA PHE A 227 -9.42 -20.25 3.89
C PHE A 227 -10.24 -18.95 3.78
N GLN A 228 -10.49 -18.44 2.57
CA GLN A 228 -11.26 -17.22 2.36
C GLN A 228 -12.74 -17.45 2.70
N LYS A 229 -13.33 -16.49 3.41
CA LYS A 229 -14.73 -16.51 3.83
C LYS A 229 -15.59 -15.66 2.89
N PRO A 230 -16.93 -15.82 2.90
CA PRO A 230 -17.82 -14.98 2.10
C PRO A 230 -17.69 -13.48 2.38
N THR A 231 -17.19 -13.11 3.57
CA THR A 231 -16.90 -11.72 3.93
C THR A 231 -15.65 -11.15 3.24
N GLY A 232 -14.84 -11.99 2.59
CA GLY A 232 -13.58 -11.63 1.95
C GLY A 232 -12.33 -11.84 2.80
N GLY A 233 -12.47 -11.89 4.14
CA GLY A 233 -11.38 -12.20 5.07
C GLY A 233 -11.08 -13.70 5.17
N PHE A 234 -10.05 -14.08 5.92
CA PHE A 234 -9.57 -15.45 6.02
C PHE A 234 -9.68 -16.03 7.44
N ASN A 235 -9.71 -17.35 7.56
CA ASN A 235 -9.58 -18.05 8.85
C ASN A 235 -8.95 -19.43 8.68
N LEU A 236 -7.79 -19.65 9.31
CA LEU A 236 -7.03 -20.90 9.24
C LEU A 236 -7.65 -22.04 10.05
N LYS A 237 -8.48 -21.72 11.05
CA LYS A 237 -9.18 -22.69 11.91
C LYS A 237 -10.50 -23.19 11.29
N ASN A 238 -10.77 -22.89 10.02
CA ASN A 238 -12.00 -23.26 9.32
C ASN A 238 -13.32 -22.81 9.99
N SER A 239 -13.28 -21.79 10.87
CA SER A 239 -14.49 -21.14 11.38
C SER A 239 -15.28 -20.44 10.26
N ALA A 240 -16.58 -20.24 10.46
CA ALA A 240 -17.42 -19.44 9.57
C ALA A 240 -17.03 -17.95 9.57
N LEU A 241 -16.47 -17.46 10.67
CA LEU A 241 -16.07 -16.07 10.84
C LEU A 241 -14.61 -15.88 10.41
N ALA A 242 -14.33 -14.80 9.70
CA ALA A 242 -12.96 -14.38 9.39
C ALA A 242 -12.22 -13.93 10.66
N ASN A 243 -10.91 -14.21 10.73
CA ASN A 243 -10.01 -13.77 11.78
C ASN A 243 -9.06 -12.68 11.23
N PRO A 244 -8.92 -11.52 11.91
CA PRO A 244 -8.06 -10.44 11.42
C PRO A 244 -6.58 -10.84 11.28
N THR A 245 -6.03 -11.55 12.26
CA THR A 245 -4.63 -12.01 12.25
C THR A 245 -4.35 -12.99 11.12
N ASP A 246 -5.24 -13.96 10.91
CA ASP A 246 -5.12 -14.90 9.78
C ASP A 246 -5.24 -14.16 8.44
N SER A 247 -6.18 -13.21 8.35
CA SER A 247 -6.37 -12.37 7.17
C SER A 247 -5.14 -11.54 6.85
N PHE A 248 -4.45 -11.01 7.87
CA PHE A 248 -3.19 -10.30 7.73
C PHE A 248 -2.12 -11.20 7.12
N TRP A 249 -1.81 -12.34 7.76
CA TRP A 249 -0.69 -13.18 7.35
C TRP A 249 -0.90 -13.88 6.01
N ILE A 250 -2.12 -14.36 5.74
CA ILE A 250 -2.46 -14.96 4.44
C ILE A 250 -2.34 -13.91 3.34
N THR A 251 -2.95 -12.74 3.52
CA THR A 251 -2.92 -11.71 2.47
C THR A 251 -1.52 -11.14 2.27
N PHE A 252 -0.74 -10.95 3.35
CA PHE A 252 0.66 -10.55 3.25
C PHE A 252 1.47 -11.51 2.37
N THR A 253 1.17 -12.80 2.48
CA THR A 253 1.82 -13.85 1.69
C THR A 253 1.33 -13.82 0.24
N LEU A 254 0.02 -13.66 -0.01
CA LEU A 254 -0.53 -13.48 -1.36
C LEU A 254 0.08 -12.25 -2.05
N GLU A 255 0.23 -11.13 -1.36
CA GLU A 255 0.87 -9.93 -1.93
C GLU A 255 2.35 -10.19 -2.24
N ALA A 256 3.09 -10.86 -1.36
CA ALA A 256 4.49 -11.20 -1.58
C ALA A 256 4.70 -12.09 -2.83
N TYR A 257 3.67 -12.84 -3.22
CA TYR A 257 3.63 -13.74 -4.36
C TYR A 257 2.70 -13.29 -5.51
N ASN A 258 2.19 -12.06 -5.48
CA ASN A 258 1.26 -11.54 -6.48
C ASN A 258 1.86 -11.52 -7.90
N TRP A 259 3.19 -11.46 -8.01
CA TRP A 259 3.92 -11.56 -9.27
C TRP A 259 3.90 -12.98 -9.88
N TYR A 260 3.70 -14.01 -9.04
CA TYR A 260 3.68 -15.43 -9.43
C TYR A 260 2.26 -15.94 -9.61
N LEU A 261 1.39 -15.73 -8.61
CA LEU A 261 -0.03 -16.07 -8.67
C LEU A 261 -0.87 -14.85 -8.29
N PRO A 262 -1.50 -14.16 -9.26
CA PRO A 262 -2.34 -13.01 -8.96
C PRO A 262 -3.51 -13.39 -8.05
N TYR A 263 -3.82 -12.53 -7.08
CA TYR A 263 -4.97 -12.68 -6.20
C TYR A 263 -5.95 -11.51 -6.40
N ARG A 264 -7.19 -11.65 -5.89
CA ARG A 264 -8.21 -10.59 -5.95
C ARG A 264 -8.20 -9.77 -4.65
N PRO A 265 -7.73 -8.51 -4.66
CA PRO A 265 -7.65 -7.66 -3.47
C PRO A 265 -9.01 -7.09 -3.03
N GLY A 266 -9.99 -7.01 -3.93
CA GLY A 266 -11.26 -6.32 -3.64
C GLY A 266 -12.12 -6.93 -2.54
N PRO A 267 -12.34 -8.26 -2.48
CA PRO A 267 -13.00 -8.89 -1.33
C PRO A 267 -12.30 -8.61 0.00
N ILE A 268 -10.96 -8.59 0.00
CA ILE A 268 -10.16 -8.31 1.20
C ILE A 268 -10.32 -6.85 1.61
N TYR A 269 -10.35 -5.91 0.67
CA TYR A 269 -10.65 -4.51 0.95
C TYR A 269 -12.04 -4.33 1.56
N SER A 270 -13.06 -4.97 1.01
CA SER A 270 -14.42 -4.93 1.58
C SER A 270 -14.47 -5.48 3.00
N TYR A 271 -13.73 -6.57 3.27
CA TYR A 271 -13.57 -7.10 4.63
C TYR A 271 -12.93 -6.07 5.58
N ILE A 272 -11.79 -5.48 5.19
CA ILE A 272 -11.07 -4.47 5.97
C ILE A 272 -11.99 -3.28 6.26
N LEU A 273 -12.67 -2.74 5.25
CA LEU A 273 -13.54 -1.59 5.42
C LEU A 273 -14.70 -1.89 6.37
N LYS A 274 -15.34 -3.05 6.21
CA LYS A 274 -16.43 -3.49 7.09
C LYS A 274 -15.95 -3.70 8.53
N PHE A 275 -14.78 -4.30 8.70
CA PHE A 275 -14.15 -4.49 10.01
C PHE A 275 -13.87 -3.12 10.66
N LEU A 276 -13.10 -2.25 10.01
CA LEU A 276 -12.72 -0.97 10.59
C LEU A 276 -13.93 -0.06 10.87
N ARG A 277 -14.99 -0.07 10.03
CA ARG A 277 -16.24 0.64 10.32
C ARG A 277 -16.93 0.12 11.58
N LYS A 278 -16.91 -1.20 11.80
CA LYS A 278 -17.48 -1.83 13.00
C LYS A 278 -16.69 -1.40 14.24
N GLU A 279 -15.36 -1.49 14.18
CA GLU A 279 -14.48 -1.09 15.29
C GLU A 279 -14.61 0.41 15.61
N TYR A 280 -14.75 1.25 14.58
CA TYR A 280 -15.00 2.68 14.78
C TYR A 280 -16.29 2.95 15.56
N ARG A 281 -17.38 2.22 15.28
CA ARG A 281 -18.63 2.35 16.05
C ARG A 281 -18.46 1.92 17.51
N HIS A 282 -17.62 0.92 17.79
CA HIS A 282 -17.31 0.53 19.16
C HIS A 282 -16.57 1.64 19.90
N ILE A 283 -15.56 2.26 19.27
CA ILE A 283 -14.80 3.38 19.85
C ILE A 283 -15.68 4.61 20.10
N GLN A 284 -16.61 4.91 19.20
CA GLN A 284 -17.57 6.00 19.40
C GLN A 284 -18.46 5.79 20.63
N ASN A 285 -18.76 4.53 20.97
CA ASN A 285 -19.61 4.18 22.10
C ASN A 285 -18.82 3.98 23.40
N ASP A 286 -17.54 3.60 23.30
CA ASP A 286 -16.63 3.36 24.42
C ASP A 286 -15.22 3.86 24.08
N PRO A 287 -14.82 5.05 24.59
CA PRO A 287 -13.49 5.61 24.38
C PRO A 287 -12.34 4.74 24.93
N THR A 288 -12.62 3.83 25.89
CA THR A 288 -11.61 2.94 26.48
C THR A 288 -11.42 1.65 25.69
N TYR A 289 -12.19 1.44 24.62
CA TYR A 289 -12.16 0.23 23.79
C TYR A 289 -10.76 -0.14 23.27
N LEU A 290 -9.93 0.87 23.01
CA LEU A 290 -8.57 0.72 22.49
C LEU A 290 -7.53 0.35 23.56
N ASN A 291 -7.88 0.42 24.85
CA ASN A 291 -6.97 0.05 25.94
C ASN A 291 -6.79 -1.47 26.05
N ASP A 292 -7.64 -2.27 25.39
CA ASP A 292 -7.51 -3.72 25.35
C ASP A 292 -6.70 -4.17 24.11
N PRO A 293 -5.53 -4.83 24.30
CA PRO A 293 -4.75 -5.42 23.21
C PRO A 293 -5.54 -6.29 22.23
N ILE A 294 -6.56 -7.00 22.74
CA ILE A 294 -7.40 -7.90 21.94
C ILE A 294 -8.11 -7.11 20.82
N ASN A 295 -8.36 -5.81 21.04
CA ASN A 295 -8.99 -4.92 20.07
C ASN A 295 -7.96 -4.14 19.25
N LEU A 296 -6.92 -3.59 19.90
CA LEU A 296 -5.95 -2.71 19.25
C LEU A 296 -5.11 -3.42 18.16
N ILE A 297 -4.56 -4.60 18.47
CA ILE A 297 -3.69 -5.32 17.52
C ILE A 297 -4.41 -5.65 16.21
N PRO A 298 -5.63 -6.22 16.22
CA PRO A 298 -6.41 -6.42 14.99
C PRO A 298 -6.65 -5.15 14.18
N ILE A 299 -6.95 -4.03 14.83
CA ILE A 299 -7.15 -2.73 14.15
C ILE A 299 -5.85 -2.30 13.45
N CYS A 300 -4.72 -2.33 14.17
CA CYS A 300 -3.41 -2.02 13.60
C CYS A 300 -3.08 -2.92 12.41
N GLN A 301 -3.29 -4.23 12.54
CA GLN A 301 -3.06 -5.19 11.47
C GLN A 301 -3.91 -4.90 10.24
N MET A 302 -5.18 -4.52 10.38
CA MET A 302 -6.04 -4.18 9.25
C MET A 302 -5.63 -2.86 8.57
N ILE A 303 -5.14 -1.88 9.33
CA ILE A 303 -4.59 -0.62 8.79
C ILE A 303 -3.31 -0.88 7.99
N VAL A 304 -2.41 -1.70 8.55
CA VAL A 304 -1.19 -2.13 7.87
C VAL A 304 -1.54 -2.96 6.64
N LEU A 305 -2.48 -3.90 6.74
CA LEU A 305 -2.89 -4.73 5.61
C LEU A 305 -3.46 -3.89 4.46
N TYR A 306 -4.25 -2.87 4.77
CA TYR A 306 -4.74 -1.95 3.74
C TYR A 306 -3.60 -1.29 2.97
N SER A 307 -2.54 -0.83 3.66
CA SER A 307 -1.38 -0.22 3.00
C SER A 307 -0.69 -1.17 2.02
N ILE A 308 -0.63 -2.45 2.39
CA ILE A 308 0.06 -3.50 1.64
C ILE A 308 -0.69 -3.81 0.35
N ILE A 309 -2.01 -3.97 0.42
CA ILE A 309 -2.81 -4.33 -0.76
C ILE A 309 -3.16 -3.14 -1.65
N PHE A 310 -2.96 -1.90 -1.19
CA PHE A 310 -3.48 -0.70 -1.83
C PHE A 310 -3.12 -0.57 -3.32
N ASN A 311 -1.85 -0.81 -3.66
CA ASN A 311 -1.39 -0.66 -5.04
C ASN A 311 -2.01 -1.71 -5.97
N SER A 312 -2.07 -2.97 -5.50
CA SER A 312 -2.69 -4.08 -6.23
C SER A 312 -4.20 -3.84 -6.39
N LEU A 313 -4.86 -3.41 -5.31
CA LEU A 313 -6.25 -2.97 -5.29
C LEU A 313 -6.53 -1.90 -6.35
N MET A 314 -5.74 -0.82 -6.35
CA MET A 314 -5.98 0.29 -7.27
C MET A 314 -5.78 -0.10 -8.73
N LYS A 315 -4.78 -0.93 -9.04
CA LYS A 315 -4.57 -1.42 -10.41
C LYS A 315 -5.78 -2.21 -10.92
N ASP A 316 -6.34 -3.09 -10.09
CA ASP A 316 -7.49 -3.91 -10.47
C ASP A 316 -8.76 -3.08 -10.64
N VAL A 317 -9.03 -2.17 -9.70
CA VAL A 317 -10.16 -1.24 -9.74
C VAL A 317 -10.11 -0.37 -11.00
N GLU A 318 -8.96 0.26 -11.26
CA GLU A 318 -8.79 1.15 -12.41
C GLU A 318 -8.93 0.40 -13.73
N LYS A 319 -8.37 -0.82 -13.81
CA LYS A 319 -8.54 -1.69 -14.99
C LYS A 319 -10.00 -2.05 -15.19
N LEU A 320 -10.71 -2.47 -14.14
CA LEU A 320 -12.12 -2.86 -14.20
C LEU A 320 -13.01 -1.68 -14.62
N LEU A 321 -12.84 -0.51 -14.00
CA LEU A 321 -13.66 0.67 -14.28
C LEU A 321 -13.35 1.27 -15.64
N PHE A 322 -12.09 1.64 -15.89
CA PHE A 322 -11.76 2.45 -17.05
C PHE A 322 -11.82 1.67 -18.34
N SER A 323 -11.54 0.36 -18.33
CA SER A 323 -11.71 -0.46 -19.54
C SER A 323 -13.16 -0.62 -19.95
N ASN A 324 -14.10 -0.64 -19.00
CA ASN A 324 -15.53 -0.71 -19.28
C ASN A 324 -16.13 0.65 -19.64
N ILE A 325 -15.83 1.69 -18.85
CA ILE A 325 -16.32 3.05 -19.10
C ILE A 325 -15.77 3.61 -20.41
N SER A 326 -14.50 3.35 -20.77
CA SER A 326 -13.97 3.80 -22.08
C SER A 326 -14.70 3.18 -23.27
N LYS A 327 -15.25 1.97 -23.12
CA LYS A 327 -15.97 1.27 -24.21
C LYS A 327 -17.43 1.69 -24.33
N ARG A 328 -18.09 1.96 -23.21
CA ARG A 328 -19.56 2.08 -23.15
C ARG A 328 -20.06 3.38 -22.50
N GLY A 329 -19.17 4.23 -21.99
CA GLY A 329 -19.50 5.46 -21.27
C GLY A 329 -20.11 5.28 -19.88
N LYS A 330 -20.65 4.09 -19.58
CA LYS A 330 -21.36 3.74 -18.35
C LYS A 330 -20.95 2.35 -17.86
N LEU A 331 -21.06 2.12 -16.56
CA LEU A 331 -20.85 0.81 -15.93
C LEU A 331 -21.98 0.50 -14.95
N ASN A 332 -22.47 -0.73 -14.93
CA ASN A 332 -23.36 -1.20 -13.86
C ASN A 332 -22.57 -1.31 -12.55
N ILE A 333 -23.05 -0.70 -11.47
CA ILE A 333 -22.37 -0.75 -10.16
C ILE A 333 -22.16 -2.19 -9.66
N GLU A 334 -23.08 -3.10 -9.99
CA GLU A 334 -23.01 -4.50 -9.58
C GLU A 334 -21.75 -5.20 -10.10
N ILE A 335 -21.16 -4.72 -11.19
CA ILE A 335 -19.88 -5.23 -11.70
C ILE A 335 -18.75 -4.94 -10.68
N LEU A 336 -18.74 -3.77 -10.04
CA LEU A 336 -17.80 -3.52 -8.94
C LEU A 336 -18.07 -4.43 -7.75
N SER A 337 -19.34 -4.62 -7.38
CA SER A 337 -19.72 -5.45 -6.23
C SER A 337 -19.36 -6.92 -6.45
N HIS A 338 -19.70 -7.49 -7.61
CA HIS A 338 -19.54 -8.92 -7.91
C HIS A 338 -18.18 -9.28 -8.52
N GLU A 339 -17.75 -8.57 -9.57
CA GLU A 339 -16.47 -8.86 -10.22
C GLU A 339 -15.30 -8.20 -9.48
N GLY A 340 -15.50 -6.99 -8.97
CA GLY A 340 -14.50 -6.32 -8.15
C GLY A 340 -14.43 -6.87 -6.72
N GLY A 341 -15.52 -7.44 -6.19
CA GLY A 341 -15.60 -7.84 -4.79
C GLY A 341 -15.76 -6.64 -3.83
N PHE A 342 -16.27 -5.51 -4.33
CA PHE A 342 -16.38 -4.24 -3.61
C PHE A 342 -17.73 -4.03 -2.91
N SER A 343 -18.44 -5.11 -2.59
CA SER A 343 -19.78 -5.01 -2.02
C SER A 343 -19.80 -4.17 -0.73
N GLY A 344 -20.51 -3.04 -0.77
CA GLY A 344 -20.63 -2.09 0.34
C GLY A 344 -19.45 -1.12 0.50
N ALA A 345 -18.56 -1.06 -0.49
CA ALA A 345 -17.37 -0.21 -0.55
C ALA A 345 -17.32 0.63 -1.85
N GLU A 346 -18.38 0.61 -2.66
CA GLU A 346 -18.38 1.21 -4.00
C GLU A 346 -18.22 2.73 -3.94
N GLN A 347 -18.88 3.40 -2.99
CA GLN A 347 -18.76 4.84 -2.80
C GLN A 347 -17.33 5.25 -2.39
N GLU A 348 -16.69 4.50 -1.51
CA GLU A 348 -15.30 4.75 -1.10
C GLU A 348 -14.35 4.64 -2.28
N ILE A 349 -14.51 3.60 -3.12
CA ILE A 349 -13.69 3.41 -4.32
C ILE A 349 -13.86 4.58 -5.29
N ILE A 350 -15.09 5.02 -5.55
CA ILE A 350 -15.37 6.15 -6.43
C ILE A 350 -14.78 7.46 -5.87
N SER A 351 -14.97 7.71 -4.58
CA SER A 351 -14.39 8.89 -3.90
C SER A 351 -12.86 8.91 -4.00
N LEU A 352 -12.22 7.75 -3.84
CA LEU A 352 -10.78 7.61 -3.97
C LEU A 352 -10.31 7.91 -5.39
N LEU A 353 -10.97 7.37 -6.41
CA LEU A 353 -10.61 7.64 -7.81
C LEU A 353 -10.78 9.13 -8.15
N ASN A 354 -11.85 9.77 -7.67
CA ASN A 354 -12.08 11.19 -7.91
C ASN A 354 -11.00 12.12 -7.31
N ARG A 355 -10.16 11.64 -6.39
CA ARG A 355 -8.98 12.37 -5.90
C ARG A 355 -7.76 12.18 -6.81
N LYS A 356 -7.59 10.97 -7.35
CA LYS A 356 -6.46 10.56 -8.20
C LYS A 356 -6.54 11.11 -9.62
N PHE A 357 -7.74 11.37 -10.11
CA PHE A 357 -8.00 11.73 -11.50
C PHE A 357 -8.66 13.10 -11.60
N GLN A 358 -8.47 13.79 -12.71
CA GLN A 358 -9.12 15.08 -12.99
C GLN A 358 -10.57 14.92 -13.49
N PHE A 359 -11.05 13.70 -13.72
CA PHE A 359 -12.47 13.44 -14.00
C PHE A 359 -13.20 13.14 -12.71
N LYS A 360 -14.51 13.30 -12.77
CA LYS A 360 -15.44 12.85 -11.75
C LYS A 360 -16.22 11.64 -12.24
N LEU A 361 -16.13 10.59 -11.45
CA LEU A 361 -17.04 9.46 -11.48
C LEU A 361 -18.19 9.72 -10.51
N GLU A 362 -19.41 9.44 -10.97
CA GLU A 362 -20.62 9.59 -10.17
C GLU A 362 -21.44 8.31 -10.22
N ILE A 363 -22.00 7.92 -9.07
CA ILE A 363 -23.00 6.85 -8.99
C ILE A 363 -24.36 7.50 -9.12
N LEU A 364 -25.09 7.16 -10.18
CA LEU A 364 -26.44 7.65 -10.44
C LEU A 364 -27.47 6.55 -10.22
N ASP A 365 -28.59 6.93 -9.61
CA ASP A 365 -29.80 6.11 -9.58
C ASP A 365 -30.40 6.04 -10.99
N ASN A 366 -30.60 4.82 -11.48
CA ASN A 366 -31.07 4.59 -12.83
C ASN A 366 -32.55 5.01 -13.01
N ASP A 367 -33.33 5.14 -11.94
CA ASP A 367 -34.66 5.73 -12.00
C ASP A 367 -34.62 7.22 -12.39
N LEU A 368 -33.62 7.96 -11.91
CA LEU A 368 -33.43 9.37 -12.28
C LEU A 368 -32.96 9.50 -13.73
N VAL A 369 -32.06 8.61 -14.17
CA VAL A 369 -31.60 8.55 -15.56
C VAL A 369 -32.76 8.21 -16.49
N PHE A 370 -33.64 7.28 -16.08
CA PHE A 370 -34.81 6.91 -16.84
C PHE A 370 -35.79 8.07 -17.02
N ARG A 371 -36.03 8.88 -15.99
CA ARG A 371 -36.86 10.10 -16.13
C ARG A 371 -36.32 11.08 -17.16
N ARG A 372 -34.99 11.24 -17.24
CA ARG A 372 -34.36 12.09 -18.26
C ARG A 372 -34.51 11.52 -19.67
N PHE A 373 -34.38 10.20 -19.81
CA PHE A 373 -34.63 9.50 -21.08
C PHE A 373 -36.08 9.66 -21.54
N LEU A 374 -37.05 9.55 -20.64
CA LEU A 374 -38.47 9.77 -20.93
C LEU A 374 -38.73 11.17 -21.51
N ASN A 375 -38.08 12.21 -21.00
CA ASN A 375 -38.22 13.58 -21.51
C ASN A 375 -37.74 13.77 -22.96
N GLN A 376 -36.94 12.84 -23.49
CA GLN A 376 -36.46 12.86 -24.88
C GLN A 376 -37.41 12.13 -25.83
N LEU A 377 -38.37 11.38 -25.29
CA LEU A 377 -39.37 10.64 -26.04
C LEU A 377 -40.61 11.48 -26.26
N ASN A 378 -41.36 11.18 -27.32
CA ASN A 378 -42.71 11.75 -27.43
C ASN A 378 -43.67 11.11 -26.41
N PRO A 379 -44.82 11.76 -26.07
CA PRO A 379 -45.73 11.27 -25.03
C PRO A 379 -46.25 9.84 -25.25
N PHE A 380 -46.28 9.39 -26.50
CA PHE A 380 -46.69 8.03 -26.85
C PHE A 380 -45.59 7.00 -26.54
N GLN A 381 -44.35 7.28 -26.95
CA GLN A 381 -43.17 6.46 -26.67
C GLN A 381 -42.90 6.40 -25.17
N GLU A 382 -43.06 7.51 -24.45
CA GLU A 382 -42.89 7.60 -23.00
C GLU A 382 -43.75 6.57 -22.26
N LYS A 383 -45.07 6.57 -22.51
CA LYS A 383 -46.01 5.62 -21.88
C LYS A 383 -45.64 4.17 -22.15
N ILE A 384 -45.18 3.87 -23.38
CA ILE A 384 -44.77 2.52 -23.75
C ILE A 384 -43.45 2.14 -23.08
N ALA A 385 -42.48 3.05 -23.01
CA ALA A 385 -41.20 2.82 -22.35
C ALA A 385 -41.38 2.51 -20.86
N ILE A 386 -42.28 3.23 -20.16
CA ILE A 386 -42.64 2.94 -18.77
C ILE A 386 -43.17 1.52 -18.63
N GLN A 387 -44.14 1.11 -19.46
CA GLN A 387 -44.72 -0.22 -19.42
C GLN A 387 -43.68 -1.32 -19.72
N ILE A 388 -42.83 -1.13 -20.73
CA ILE A 388 -41.75 -2.06 -21.07
C ILE A 388 -40.79 -2.22 -19.88
N ARG A 389 -40.38 -1.10 -19.26
CA ARG A 389 -39.44 -1.13 -18.15
C ARG A 389 -40.01 -1.91 -16.96
N GLU A 390 -41.27 -1.69 -16.62
CA GLU A 390 -41.96 -2.43 -15.55
C GLU A 390 -42.11 -3.92 -15.88
N GLU A 391 -42.51 -4.27 -17.10
CA GLU A 391 -42.59 -5.67 -17.53
C GLU A 391 -41.22 -6.37 -17.45
N ILE A 392 -40.15 -5.74 -17.92
CA ILE A 392 -38.78 -6.28 -17.83
C ILE A 392 -38.28 -6.29 -16.39
N ARG A 393 -38.68 -5.34 -15.53
CA ARG A 393 -38.34 -5.36 -14.10
C ARG A 393 -38.98 -6.54 -13.37
N ASN A 394 -40.22 -6.87 -13.71
CA ASN A 394 -41.01 -7.87 -13.02
C ASN A 394 -40.90 -9.28 -13.62
N SER A 395 -40.38 -9.42 -14.84
CA SER A 395 -40.24 -10.71 -15.53
C SER A 395 -38.83 -10.96 -16.06
N LEU A 396 -38.35 -12.21 -15.95
CA LEU A 396 -37.09 -12.64 -16.58
C LEU A 396 -37.20 -12.72 -18.11
N GLN A 397 -38.41 -12.90 -18.63
CA GLN A 397 -38.68 -13.04 -20.06
C GLN A 397 -39.88 -12.16 -20.45
N PHE A 398 -39.62 -11.20 -21.33
CA PHE A 398 -40.63 -10.28 -21.87
C PHE A 398 -41.09 -10.74 -23.26
N ASP A 399 -42.34 -11.15 -23.41
CA ASP A 399 -42.93 -11.53 -24.70
C ASP A 399 -43.44 -10.29 -25.45
N ILE A 400 -42.64 -9.84 -26.43
CA ILE A 400 -42.93 -8.65 -27.23
C ILE A 400 -44.23 -8.82 -28.02
N LYS A 401 -44.52 -10.04 -28.50
CA LYS A 401 -45.71 -10.29 -29.33
C LYS A 401 -46.98 -10.23 -28.49
N ASN A 402 -46.95 -10.80 -27.28
CA ASN A 402 -48.07 -10.73 -26.36
C ASN A 402 -48.27 -9.29 -25.86
N PHE A 403 -47.19 -8.56 -25.55
CA PHE A 403 -47.26 -7.15 -25.21
C PHE A 403 -47.95 -6.32 -26.31
N VAL A 404 -47.51 -6.47 -27.57
CA VAL A 404 -48.10 -5.79 -28.73
C VAL A 404 -49.58 -6.16 -28.92
N ARG A 405 -49.94 -7.44 -28.76
CA ARG A 405 -51.34 -7.90 -28.84
C ARG A 405 -52.21 -7.26 -27.78
N SER A 406 -51.76 -7.27 -26.52
CA SER A 406 -52.46 -6.67 -25.39
C SER A 406 -52.61 -5.16 -25.56
N TYR A 407 -51.55 -4.47 -25.97
CA TYR A 407 -51.56 -3.02 -26.18
C TYR A 407 -52.47 -2.59 -27.35
N ASN A 408 -52.54 -3.38 -28.42
CA ASN A 408 -53.35 -3.09 -29.61
C ASN A 408 -54.82 -3.51 -29.47
N ARG A 409 -55.19 -4.16 -28.35
CA ARG A 409 -56.57 -4.56 -28.09
C ARG A 409 -57.46 -3.32 -28.13
N ASN A 410 -58.51 -3.38 -28.95
CA ASN A 410 -59.48 -2.30 -29.16
C ASN A 410 -58.93 -1.00 -29.78
N LYS A 411 -57.72 -1.01 -30.37
CA LYS A 411 -57.16 0.14 -31.11
C LYS A 411 -57.41 0.07 -32.62
N SER A 412 -57.73 1.21 -33.21
CA SER A 412 -57.85 1.40 -34.66
C SER A 412 -56.52 1.06 -35.36
N ARG A 413 -56.59 0.61 -36.62
CA ARG A 413 -55.41 0.14 -37.38
C ARG A 413 -54.29 1.18 -37.45
N SER A 414 -54.64 2.47 -37.55
CA SER A 414 -53.69 3.60 -37.58
C SER A 414 -52.94 3.81 -36.26
N ASN A 415 -53.50 3.39 -35.13
CA ASN A 415 -52.94 3.60 -33.78
C ASN A 415 -52.26 2.35 -33.20
N ARG A 416 -52.07 1.30 -34.02
CA ARG A 416 -51.44 0.04 -33.58
C ARG A 416 -49.93 0.09 -33.63
N ILE A 417 -49.28 -0.43 -32.58
CA ILE A 417 -47.82 -0.63 -32.55
C ILE A 417 -47.43 -1.93 -33.24
N LYS A 418 -46.21 -1.95 -33.79
CA LYS A 418 -45.58 -3.14 -34.38
C LYS A 418 -44.47 -3.68 -33.47
N PRO A 419 -44.13 -4.98 -33.55
CA PRO A 419 -43.02 -5.55 -32.79
C PRO A 419 -41.68 -4.84 -33.02
N ASP A 420 -41.38 -4.41 -34.25
CA ASP A 420 -40.12 -3.73 -34.59
C ASP A 420 -39.92 -2.42 -33.82
N PHE A 421 -41.02 -1.71 -33.55
CA PHE A 421 -40.99 -0.50 -32.74
C PHE A 421 -40.59 -0.82 -31.29
N ILE A 422 -41.13 -1.90 -30.73
CA ILE A 422 -40.79 -2.36 -29.37
C ILE A 422 -39.35 -2.84 -29.32
N ILE A 423 -38.89 -3.61 -30.31
CA ILE A 423 -37.50 -4.06 -30.40
C ILE A 423 -36.55 -2.86 -30.46
N LYS A 424 -36.86 -1.84 -31.26
CA LYS A 424 -36.05 -0.61 -31.35
C LYS A 424 -36.01 0.14 -30.02
N LEU A 425 -37.15 0.29 -29.35
CA LEU A 425 -37.24 0.99 -28.06
C LEU A 425 -36.52 0.23 -26.95
N VAL A 426 -36.66 -1.11 -26.89
CA VAL A 426 -35.89 -1.97 -25.98
C VAL A 426 -34.40 -1.81 -26.24
N LYS A 427 -33.96 -1.79 -27.50
CA LYS A 427 -32.54 -1.58 -27.84
C LYS A 427 -32.03 -0.21 -27.37
N GLN A 428 -32.80 0.86 -27.58
CA GLN A 428 -32.46 2.20 -27.05
C GLN A 428 -32.36 2.19 -25.52
N MET A 429 -33.29 1.52 -24.83
CA MET A 429 -33.28 1.38 -23.38
C MET A 429 -32.08 0.54 -22.87
N GLN A 430 -31.64 -0.45 -23.63
CA GLN A 430 -30.41 -1.21 -23.35
C GLN A 430 -29.16 -0.35 -23.55
N GLU A 431 -29.10 0.44 -24.63
CA GLU A 431 -28.00 1.38 -24.91
C GLU A 431 -27.86 2.41 -23.77
N GLU A 432 -28.98 2.83 -23.17
CA GLU A 432 -29.00 3.72 -22.00
C GLU A 432 -28.72 3.04 -20.66
N TYR A 433 -28.48 1.71 -20.65
CA TYR A 433 -28.12 0.92 -19.46
C TYR A 433 -29.24 0.73 -18.42
N PHE A 434 -30.51 0.70 -18.82
CA PHE A 434 -31.61 0.39 -17.88
C PHE A 434 -31.65 -1.10 -17.49
N PHE A 435 -31.24 -1.97 -18.40
CA PHE A 435 -31.17 -3.42 -18.21
C PHE A 435 -30.27 -4.06 -19.28
N THR A 436 -29.79 -5.28 -19.03
CA THR A 436 -29.06 -6.10 -19.99
C THR A 436 -29.83 -7.38 -20.32
N GLY A 437 -29.50 -8.00 -21.45
CA GLY A 437 -30.22 -9.15 -21.96
C GLY A 437 -30.09 -9.29 -23.47
N HIS A 438 -30.77 -10.28 -24.01
CA HIS A 438 -30.71 -10.60 -25.43
C HIS A 438 -32.09 -10.92 -26.01
N LEU A 439 -32.26 -10.56 -27.27
CA LEU A 439 -33.46 -10.88 -28.03
C LEU A 439 -33.36 -12.33 -28.54
N GLN A 440 -34.27 -13.19 -28.10
CA GLN A 440 -34.41 -14.54 -28.61
C GLN A 440 -35.59 -14.62 -29.60
N VAL A 441 -35.30 -15.05 -30.82
CA VAL A 441 -36.33 -15.31 -31.84
C VAL A 441 -36.68 -16.79 -31.83
N ARG A 442 -37.92 -17.14 -31.50
CA ARG A 442 -38.42 -18.51 -31.65
C ARG A 442 -39.29 -18.60 -32.91
N ARG A 443 -38.90 -19.48 -33.84
CA ARG A 443 -39.71 -19.81 -35.01
C ARG A 443 -40.57 -21.03 -34.66
N ARG A 444 -41.89 -20.89 -34.69
CA ARG A 444 -42.80 -22.04 -34.58
C ARG A 444 -43.21 -22.61 -35.95
N PHE A 445 -43.24 -21.78 -37.02
CA PHE A 445 -43.48 -22.16 -38.42
C PHE A 445 -42.91 -21.10 -39.39
N LEU A 446 -42.85 -21.38 -40.71
CA LEU A 446 -42.26 -20.53 -41.78
C LEU A 446 -42.68 -19.05 -41.74
N PHE A 447 -43.90 -18.73 -41.27
CA PHE A 447 -44.45 -17.36 -41.29
C PHE A 447 -44.76 -16.77 -39.90
N ASN A 448 -44.47 -17.48 -38.80
CA ASN A 448 -44.88 -17.02 -37.46
C ASN A 448 -43.69 -17.01 -36.49
N GLN A 449 -43.06 -15.83 -36.40
CA GLN A 449 -41.97 -15.56 -35.45
C GLN A 449 -42.56 -15.01 -34.14
N THR A 450 -42.00 -15.44 -33.00
CA THR A 450 -42.21 -14.84 -31.68
C THR A 450 -40.88 -14.28 -31.19
N TYR A 451 -40.94 -13.05 -30.67
CA TYR A 451 -39.78 -12.34 -30.15
C TYR A 451 -39.89 -12.30 -28.63
N PHE A 452 -38.88 -12.84 -27.96
CA PHE A 452 -38.74 -12.77 -26.52
C PHE A 452 -37.50 -11.96 -26.19
N TYR A 453 -37.62 -11.07 -25.21
CA TYR A 453 -36.46 -10.45 -24.61
C TYR A 453 -36.15 -11.17 -23.30
N ASN A 454 -35.01 -11.84 -23.23
CA ASN A 454 -34.56 -12.50 -22.02
C ASN A 454 -33.68 -11.52 -21.24
N ARG A 455 -34.11 -11.16 -20.04
CA ARG A 455 -33.37 -10.27 -19.16
C ARG A 455 -32.23 -11.04 -18.51
N GLU A 456 -31.04 -10.46 -18.58
CA GLU A 456 -29.89 -10.88 -17.78
C GLU A 456 -29.94 -10.15 -16.44
N ASN A 457 -29.73 -8.84 -16.44
CA ASN A 457 -29.81 -8.01 -15.23
C ASN A 457 -30.75 -6.81 -15.43
N PHE A 458 -31.40 -6.39 -14.34
CA PHE A 458 -32.05 -5.09 -14.24
C PHE A 458 -31.11 -4.17 -13.47
N ILE A 459 -30.78 -2.99 -14.01
CA ILE A 459 -29.71 -2.16 -13.47
C ILE A 459 -30.31 -1.07 -12.59
N GLU A 460 -30.05 -1.12 -11.29
CA GLU A 460 -30.56 -0.12 -10.34
C GLU A 460 -29.69 1.14 -10.30
N LYS A 461 -28.37 0.99 -10.41
CA LYS A 461 -27.42 2.11 -10.35
C LYS A 461 -26.32 1.95 -11.37
N ILE A 462 -25.92 3.07 -11.93
CA ILE A 462 -24.83 3.15 -12.90
C ILE A 462 -23.73 4.07 -12.40
N ILE A 463 -22.51 3.79 -12.83
CA ILE A 463 -21.37 4.68 -12.71
C ILE A 463 -21.20 5.37 -14.05
N VAL A 464 -21.16 6.69 -14.01
CA VAL A 464 -20.90 7.55 -15.16
C VAL A 464 -19.64 8.36 -14.92
N CYS A 465 -19.05 8.86 -16.00
CA CYS A 465 -17.95 9.81 -15.94
C CYS A 465 -18.39 11.12 -16.59
N ASP A 466 -17.98 12.24 -16.01
CA ASP A 466 -18.22 13.58 -16.53
C ASP A 466 -17.52 13.87 -17.88
N ARG A 467 -16.57 13.03 -18.28
CA ARG A 467 -15.88 13.11 -19.58
C ARG A 467 -15.65 11.75 -20.21
N GLN A 468 -15.40 11.74 -21.52
CA GLN A 468 -15.05 10.53 -22.24
C GLN A 468 -13.67 10.03 -21.81
N LEU A 469 -13.60 8.76 -21.42
CA LEU A 469 -12.36 8.12 -21.00
C LEU A 469 -11.69 7.38 -22.16
N ASN A 470 -10.37 7.49 -22.22
CA ASN A 470 -9.52 6.65 -23.06
C ASN A 470 -8.53 5.89 -22.18
N TRP A 471 -8.80 4.60 -21.94
CA TRP A 471 -7.95 3.76 -21.11
C TRP A 471 -6.50 3.67 -21.58
N GLN A 472 -6.25 3.69 -22.89
CA GLN A 472 -4.88 3.64 -23.42
C GLN A 472 -4.12 4.93 -23.09
N GLU A 473 -4.79 6.08 -23.16
CA GLU A 473 -4.18 7.37 -22.83
C GLU A 473 -3.91 7.49 -21.33
N ILE A 474 -4.85 7.04 -20.48
CA ILE A 474 -4.64 6.95 -19.02
C ILE A 474 -3.41 6.08 -18.70
N GLN A 475 -3.18 4.99 -19.43
CA GLN A 475 -1.99 4.15 -19.26
C GLN A 475 -0.70 4.85 -19.69
N ARG A 476 -0.74 5.66 -20.76
CA ARG A 476 0.42 6.45 -21.21
C ARG A 476 0.77 7.53 -20.20
N GLU A 477 -0.23 8.28 -19.71
CA GLU A 477 -0.02 9.29 -18.68
C GLU A 477 0.57 8.70 -17.39
N LYS A 478 0.19 7.48 -16.99
CA LYS A 478 0.80 6.83 -15.82
C LYS A 478 2.29 6.56 -16.02
N ARG A 479 2.70 6.11 -17.21
CA ARG A 479 4.13 5.93 -17.52
C ARG A 479 4.85 7.27 -17.52
N ARG A 480 4.21 8.31 -18.07
CA ARG A 480 4.75 9.67 -18.05
C ARG A 480 4.91 10.21 -16.62
N LEU A 481 3.95 9.93 -15.74
CA LEU A 481 4.04 10.27 -14.32
C LEU A 481 5.23 9.56 -13.64
N ASP A 482 5.47 8.28 -13.95
CA ASP A 482 6.63 7.56 -13.42
C ASP A 482 7.97 8.20 -13.87
N GLU A 483 8.06 8.66 -15.12
CA GLU A 483 9.20 9.42 -15.63
C GLU A 483 9.35 10.76 -14.90
N ILE A 484 8.27 11.51 -14.73
CA ILE A 484 8.26 12.79 -13.99
C ILE A 484 8.73 12.59 -12.55
N LEU A 485 8.24 11.56 -11.86
CA LEU A 485 8.65 11.23 -10.50
C LEU A 485 10.15 10.92 -10.41
N LEU A 486 10.68 10.19 -11.39
CA LEU A 486 12.11 9.90 -11.50
C LEU A 486 12.94 11.17 -11.75
N ASP A 487 12.47 12.04 -12.64
CA ASP A 487 13.11 13.33 -12.93
C ASP A 487 13.17 14.21 -11.69
N ILE A 488 12.06 14.37 -10.95
CA ILE A 488 12.02 15.14 -9.70
C ILE A 488 12.97 14.52 -8.67
N PHE A 489 13.00 13.20 -8.53
CA PHE A 489 13.93 12.51 -7.63
C PHE A 489 15.40 12.79 -8.00
N ASN A 490 15.75 12.75 -9.28
CA ASN A 490 17.09 13.05 -9.76
C ASN A 490 17.47 14.52 -9.48
N MET A 491 16.54 15.47 -9.73
CA MET A 491 16.72 16.89 -9.41
C MET A 491 16.98 17.10 -7.91
N ILE A 492 16.18 16.48 -7.05
CA ILE A 492 16.36 16.54 -5.57
C ILE A 492 17.75 16.04 -5.18
N ASN A 493 18.19 14.90 -5.71
CA ASN A 493 19.51 14.33 -5.40
C ASN A 493 20.67 15.18 -5.93
N GLU A 494 20.52 15.76 -7.12
CA GLU A 494 21.51 16.64 -7.71
C GLU A 494 21.77 17.86 -6.82
N ILE A 495 20.71 18.52 -6.36
CA ILE A 495 20.83 19.69 -5.48
C ILE A 495 21.34 19.28 -4.09
N ARG A 496 20.83 18.18 -3.50
CA ARG A 496 21.29 17.67 -2.19
C ARG A 496 22.79 17.36 -2.19
N SER A 497 23.33 16.87 -3.30
CA SER A 497 24.76 16.56 -3.44
C SER A 497 25.62 17.78 -3.81
N ALA A 498 25.05 18.86 -4.33
CA ALA A 498 25.80 20.04 -4.79
C ALA A 498 26.62 20.69 -3.66
N LYS A 499 26.05 20.82 -2.45
CA LYS A 499 26.75 21.34 -1.27
C LYS A 499 28.07 20.62 -0.99
N LYS A 500 28.04 19.28 -0.95
CA LYS A 500 29.22 18.46 -0.69
C LYS A 500 30.25 18.56 -1.83
N ARG A 501 29.77 18.54 -3.07
CA ARG A 501 30.63 18.69 -4.26
C ARG A 501 31.37 20.03 -4.28
N ILE A 502 30.66 21.13 -4.03
CA ILE A 502 31.24 22.48 -4.01
C ILE A 502 32.30 22.62 -2.91
N LEU A 503 32.02 22.11 -1.71
CA LEU A 503 33.00 22.11 -0.61
C LEU A 503 34.25 21.31 -0.98
N ALA A 504 34.09 20.08 -1.47
CA ALA A 504 35.20 19.21 -1.80
C ALA A 504 36.06 19.75 -2.96
N ASP A 505 35.44 20.32 -3.99
CA ASP A 505 36.14 20.91 -5.14
C ASP A 505 37.02 22.08 -4.68
N ILE A 506 36.47 22.97 -3.84
CA ILE A 506 37.19 24.12 -3.33
C ILE A 506 38.30 23.72 -2.35
N GLU A 507 38.06 22.71 -1.51
CA GLU A 507 39.09 22.15 -0.64
C GLU A 507 40.25 21.56 -1.45
N SER A 508 39.96 20.88 -2.55
CA SER A 508 40.99 20.38 -3.46
C SER A 508 41.83 21.51 -4.07
N MET A 509 41.20 22.59 -4.53
CA MET A 509 41.92 23.75 -5.07
C MET A 509 42.82 24.44 -4.04
N ILE A 510 42.38 24.48 -2.77
CA ILE A 510 43.18 25.00 -1.65
C ILE A 510 44.41 24.10 -1.43
N ILE A 511 44.24 22.77 -1.44
CA ILE A 511 45.32 21.79 -1.23
C ILE A 511 46.37 21.88 -2.35
N VAL A 512 45.94 22.05 -3.60
CA VAL A 512 46.84 22.15 -4.77
C VAL A 512 47.52 23.54 -4.85
N GLY A 513 47.22 24.45 -3.93
CA GLY A 513 47.90 25.75 -3.83
C GLY A 513 47.50 26.74 -4.92
N MET A 514 46.26 26.67 -5.42
CA MET A 514 45.76 27.68 -6.37
C MET A 514 45.66 29.07 -5.74
N GLU A 515 45.78 30.11 -6.58
CA GLU A 515 45.69 31.49 -6.12
C GLU A 515 44.32 31.78 -5.47
N PRO A 516 44.30 32.42 -4.27
CA PRO A 516 43.07 32.68 -3.53
C PRO A 516 41.97 33.41 -4.32
N LYS A 517 42.36 34.33 -5.23
CA LYS A 517 41.41 35.05 -6.10
C LYS A 517 40.68 34.10 -7.07
N LYS A 518 41.41 33.17 -7.70
CA LYS A 518 40.85 32.18 -8.64
C LYS A 518 39.88 31.23 -7.94
N ILE A 519 40.22 30.80 -6.72
CA ILE A 519 39.34 29.96 -5.89
C ILE A 519 38.06 30.72 -5.52
N GLU A 520 38.16 32.01 -5.20
CA GLU A 520 37.00 32.82 -4.86
C GLU A 520 36.04 33.03 -6.04
N GLU A 521 36.59 33.26 -7.24
CA GLU A 521 35.82 33.36 -8.49
C GLU A 521 35.12 32.04 -8.83
N HIS A 522 35.84 30.91 -8.78
CA HIS A 522 35.29 29.58 -9.05
C HIS A 522 34.18 29.21 -8.06
N LYS A 523 34.37 29.50 -6.76
CA LYS A 523 33.32 29.34 -5.74
C LYS A 523 32.05 30.09 -6.09
N ARG A 524 32.16 31.38 -6.46
CA ARG A 524 31.01 32.21 -6.82
C ARG A 524 30.31 31.65 -8.06
N PHE A 525 31.08 31.19 -9.04
CA PHE A 525 30.56 30.54 -10.24
C PHE A 525 29.75 29.27 -9.91
N LEU A 526 30.31 28.34 -9.13
CA LEU A 526 29.62 27.09 -8.77
C LEU A 526 28.32 27.34 -8.01
N ILE A 527 28.34 28.21 -6.99
CA ILE A 527 27.15 28.56 -6.22
C ILE A 527 26.08 29.18 -7.13
N LYS A 528 26.48 30.13 -7.99
CA LYS A 528 25.57 30.77 -8.95
C LYS A 528 24.97 29.74 -9.92
N ASN A 529 25.78 28.83 -10.44
CA ASN A 529 25.34 27.82 -11.39
C ASN A 529 24.31 26.87 -10.76
N THR A 530 24.56 26.40 -9.52
CA THR A 530 23.59 25.55 -8.81
C THR A 530 22.28 26.27 -8.51
N LEU A 531 22.32 27.57 -8.18
CA LEU A 531 21.09 28.37 -7.98
C LEU A 531 20.31 28.54 -9.30
N ILE A 532 20.99 28.69 -10.44
CA ILE A 532 20.36 28.74 -11.76
C ILE A 532 19.75 27.38 -12.12
N GLN A 533 20.44 26.28 -11.89
CA GLN A 533 19.90 24.92 -12.10
C GLN A 533 18.65 24.69 -11.25
N ALA A 534 18.68 25.08 -9.97
CA ALA A 534 17.54 24.94 -9.08
C ALA A 534 16.34 25.77 -9.55
N THR A 535 16.54 26.99 -10.03
CA THR A 535 15.44 27.79 -10.61
C THR A 535 14.90 27.21 -11.91
N PHE A 536 15.73 26.55 -12.72
CA PHE A 536 15.26 25.82 -13.90
C PHE A 536 14.40 24.60 -13.50
N PHE A 537 14.84 23.81 -12.53
CA PHE A 537 14.09 22.66 -12.01
C PHE A 537 12.74 23.06 -11.41
N GLN A 538 12.67 24.20 -10.71
CA GLN A 538 11.40 24.75 -10.23
C GLN A 538 10.39 24.95 -11.37
N LYS A 539 10.82 25.54 -12.49
CA LYS A 539 9.95 25.76 -13.65
C LYS A 539 9.50 24.45 -14.31
N ALA A 540 10.38 23.44 -14.35
CA ALA A 540 10.02 22.12 -14.86
C ALA A 540 8.97 21.43 -13.97
N ILE A 541 9.10 21.55 -12.65
CA ILE A 541 8.11 21.02 -11.69
C ILE A 541 6.74 21.71 -11.88
N GLU A 542 6.73 23.03 -12.09
CA GLU A 542 5.52 23.78 -12.38
C GLU A 542 4.88 23.35 -13.71
N SER A 543 5.68 23.05 -14.74
CA SER A 543 5.14 22.60 -16.04
C SER A 543 4.51 21.20 -15.97
N PHE A 544 5.02 20.29 -15.13
CA PHE A 544 4.46 18.95 -14.97
C PHE A 544 3.00 18.95 -14.52
N SER A 545 2.57 19.99 -13.80
CA SER A 545 1.18 20.16 -13.38
C SER A 545 0.20 20.39 -14.54
N ASN A 546 0.70 20.76 -15.72
CA ASN A 546 -0.11 21.03 -16.91
C ASN A 546 0.04 19.93 -17.99
N GLU A 547 0.92 18.96 -17.81
CA GLU A 547 1.20 17.90 -18.81
C GLU A 547 0.17 16.75 -18.79
N LEU A 548 -0.53 16.53 -17.67
CA LEU A 548 -1.43 15.39 -17.50
C LEU A 548 -2.89 15.84 -17.64
N ILE A 549 -3.65 15.18 -18.52
CA ILE A 549 -5.07 15.46 -18.79
C ILE A 549 -5.95 14.60 -17.88
N TYR A 550 -5.60 13.33 -17.69
CA TYR A 550 -6.40 12.39 -16.92
C TYR A 550 -6.02 12.34 -15.45
N LEU A 551 -4.72 12.29 -15.15
CA LEU A 551 -4.20 12.18 -13.78
C LEU A 551 -4.18 13.53 -13.07
N ASN A 552 -4.46 13.53 -11.77
CA ASN A 552 -4.33 14.73 -10.93
C ASN A 552 -2.88 14.88 -10.44
N PRO A 553 -2.05 15.80 -10.99
CA PRO A 553 -0.64 15.91 -10.63
C PRO A 553 -0.45 16.30 -9.17
N GLN A 554 -1.35 17.11 -8.62
CA GLN A 554 -1.28 17.52 -7.21
C GLN A 554 -1.31 16.30 -6.29
N TYR A 555 -2.19 15.35 -6.54
CA TYR A 555 -2.29 14.13 -5.73
C TYR A 555 -1.01 13.29 -5.75
N PHE A 556 -0.32 13.18 -6.89
CA PHE A 556 0.86 12.33 -7.03
C PHE A 556 2.17 13.02 -6.70
N LEU A 557 2.26 14.34 -6.92
CA LEU A 557 3.51 15.09 -6.84
C LEU A 557 3.62 15.93 -5.56
N GLN A 558 2.53 16.18 -4.81
CA GLN A 558 2.52 17.11 -3.66
C GLN A 558 3.66 16.86 -2.66
N ASP A 559 3.86 15.62 -2.19
CA ASP A 559 4.90 15.30 -1.21
C ASP A 559 6.31 15.61 -1.77
N LYS A 560 6.53 15.36 -3.08
CA LYS A 560 7.81 15.62 -3.75
C LYS A 560 8.04 17.09 -4.06
N ILE A 561 6.98 17.81 -4.40
CA ILE A 561 7.00 19.27 -4.57
C ILE A 561 7.29 19.94 -3.23
N GLN A 562 6.70 19.45 -2.13
CA GLN A 562 6.99 19.97 -0.80
C GLN A 562 8.44 19.70 -0.40
N GLU A 563 8.94 18.47 -0.57
CA GLU A 563 10.35 18.12 -0.32
C GLU A 563 11.29 19.03 -1.13
N TRP A 564 10.96 19.27 -2.40
CA TRP A 564 11.71 20.18 -3.26
C TRP A 564 11.67 21.63 -2.76
N ASN A 565 10.50 22.15 -2.40
CA ASN A 565 10.33 23.53 -1.93
C ASN A 565 11.13 23.78 -0.64
N GLU A 566 11.09 22.84 0.31
CA GLU A 566 11.90 22.91 1.54
C GLU A 566 13.40 22.92 1.23
N LEU A 567 13.83 22.04 0.32
CA LEU A 567 15.22 21.95 -0.09
C LEU A 567 15.69 23.21 -0.83
N TYR A 568 14.85 23.75 -1.71
CA TYR A 568 15.11 24.98 -2.46
C TYR A 568 15.21 26.21 -1.54
N GLN A 569 14.31 26.34 -0.56
CA GLN A 569 14.36 27.43 0.43
C GLN A 569 15.64 27.37 1.27
N ASN A 570 16.04 26.16 1.69
CA ASN A 570 17.25 25.96 2.50
C ASN A 570 18.55 26.17 1.70
N LEU A 571 18.51 26.07 0.37
CA LEU A 571 19.67 26.14 -0.51
C LEU A 571 20.47 27.45 -0.34
N GLN A 572 19.80 28.59 -0.24
CA GLN A 572 20.47 29.88 -0.09
C GLN A 572 21.18 29.99 1.27
N SER A 573 20.51 29.56 2.35
CA SER A 573 21.08 29.48 3.70
C SER A 573 22.34 28.61 3.70
N ASP A 574 22.25 27.43 3.09
CA ASP A 574 23.35 26.49 2.99
C ASP A 574 24.55 27.08 2.23
N PHE A 575 24.30 27.79 1.13
CA PHE A 575 25.36 28.45 0.38
C PHE A 575 25.97 29.64 1.11
N ILE A 576 25.21 30.37 1.93
CA ILE A 576 25.75 31.41 2.82
C ILE A 576 26.72 30.77 3.84
N ASN A 577 26.35 29.64 4.43
CA ASN A 577 27.19 28.93 5.39
C ASN A 577 28.48 28.39 4.74
N ILE A 578 28.36 27.77 3.57
CA ILE A 578 29.52 27.33 2.76
C ILE A 578 30.42 28.53 2.44
N ARG A 579 29.84 29.66 2.03
CA ARG A 579 30.60 30.89 1.73
C ARG A 579 31.40 31.37 2.95
N LYS A 580 30.80 31.35 4.16
CA LYS A 580 31.49 31.70 5.41
C LYS A 580 32.67 30.77 5.70
N ILE A 581 32.43 29.45 5.68
CA ILE A 581 33.46 28.43 5.94
C ILE A 581 34.64 28.59 4.97
N LEU A 582 34.34 28.72 3.68
CA LEU A 582 35.37 28.84 2.65
C LEU A 582 36.12 30.17 2.71
N ASN A 583 35.46 31.26 3.12
CA ASN A 583 36.14 32.54 3.34
C ASN A 583 37.15 32.46 4.49
N ILE A 584 36.82 31.75 5.57
CA ILE A 584 37.75 31.52 6.69
C ILE A 584 38.98 30.74 6.19
N LYS A 585 38.77 29.65 5.46
CA LYS A 585 39.86 28.84 4.89
C LYS A 585 40.73 29.64 3.91
N LEU A 586 40.11 30.43 3.02
CA LEU A 586 40.85 31.27 2.06
C LEU A 586 41.65 32.39 2.74
N LYS A 587 41.15 32.95 3.85
CA LYS A 587 41.89 33.94 4.62
C LYS A 587 43.14 33.32 5.24
N ALA A 588 43.01 32.17 5.89
CA ALA A 588 44.15 31.44 6.44
C ALA A 588 45.22 31.12 5.37
N LEU A 589 44.80 30.69 4.17
CA LEU A 589 45.73 30.46 3.05
C LEU A 589 46.44 31.75 2.59
N LYS A 590 45.73 32.89 2.54
CA LYS A 590 46.34 34.19 2.19
C LYS A 590 47.40 34.59 3.21
N ASP A 591 47.08 34.48 4.49
CA ASP A 591 47.97 34.81 5.60
C ASP A 591 49.24 33.92 5.54
N GLU A 592 49.08 32.62 5.22
CA GLU A 592 50.21 31.69 5.06
C GLU A 592 51.10 32.03 3.85
N ILE A 593 50.51 32.42 2.71
CA ILE A 593 51.26 32.86 1.52
C ILE A 593 52.01 34.16 1.81
N GLU A 594 51.40 35.12 2.51
CA GLU A 594 52.06 36.38 2.89
C GLU A 594 53.22 36.13 3.85
N GLN A 595 53.06 35.27 4.86
CA GLN A 595 54.16 34.86 5.75
C GLN A 595 55.31 34.19 4.98
N ARG A 596 55.01 33.28 4.04
CA ARG A 596 56.05 32.66 3.21
C ARG A 596 56.78 33.67 2.32
N LYS A 597 56.07 34.67 1.79
CA LYS A 597 56.69 35.76 1.01
C LYS A 597 57.61 36.64 1.86
N LEU A 598 57.22 36.92 3.10
CA LEU A 598 58.03 37.67 4.06
C LEU A 598 59.27 36.89 4.53
N LEU A 599 59.23 35.55 4.50
CA LEU A 599 60.35 34.65 4.83
C LEU A 599 61.25 34.32 3.62
N SER A 600 60.84 34.68 2.40
CA SER A 600 61.58 34.45 1.14
C SER A 600 62.29 35.70 0.59
N ILE A 601 62.30 36.78 1.36
CA ILE A 601 63.19 37.95 1.22
C ILE A 601 64.30 37.76 2.24
#